data_AF-A0A2S2DTS2-F1
#
_entry.id   AF-A0A2S2DTS2-F1
#
_cell.length_a   1.000
_cell.length_b   1.000
_cell.length_c   1.000
_cell.angle_alpha   90.00
_cell.angle_beta   90.00
_cell.angle_gamma   90.00
#
_symmetry.space_group_name_H-M   'P 1'
#
loop_
_entity.id
_entity.type
_entity.pdbx_description
1 polymer ?
#
loop_
_entity_poly.entity_id
_entity_poly.type
_entity_poly.pdbx_seq_one_letter_code
_entity_poly.pdbx_strand_id
1 'polypeptide(L)'
;MKYLALILLTSYSLLGQVDESQSWDESEIRQNTYQFYLQNPIEINQAQEADWYQLGLLNSAQIASFFEFKQATGEFVSIWELQAIPNWDIPTLKRIQDFIICRPMTLSWNWQQSKHLWIHRIEFTLEEKKGFSPPDNRSKVRYFNSPYTELHRYRGQISTPLGLGFLLQKDAGENNIADFSSYYIHWNRPKNTIYKIIIGDFVNQWGQGLVQAGGFSLGKSYESIISTQKFHQGGIPYSSSMEAGFYRGILMGFQGKRWQIESFISKRNWDASLQTDSLGISYYTSLTNSGLHRTTSELDKRNRVQEWTWGNTLNWYAKNSPLTLQWNLVGSRWSLPKKNSSRAYQVAEWQGSELLNSSLSANFPWKKAQWMAELAISPNSWALIQGAAWAQSKAVDFSYLFRYLSSGYFSPQAQAFSENSEVGNEMGLFLGNQYRWSKRSRLSSYLDFFLFPAQKYLVSQDHSWGWEMLSRYQFERRNKYNFFIQLKWTSKQEDAPKPYQDFIRKHQWQFSGDFKKIIHKKWDWHSRIMATYVLSPAQKDWG
;
A
#
# COMPACT_ATOMS: atom_id res chain seq x y z
N MET A 1 -31.80 14.44 17.50
CA MET A 1 -32.40 13.36 16.66
C MET A 1 -31.39 12.25 16.51
N LYS A 2 -31.69 11.05 17.01
CA LYS A 2 -30.85 9.86 16.90
C LYS A 2 -31.01 9.31 15.48
N TYR A 3 -29.93 9.26 14.69
CA TYR A 3 -29.95 8.71 13.34
C TYR A 3 -29.70 7.21 13.41
N LEU A 4 -30.64 6.41 12.90
CA LEU A 4 -30.45 4.99 12.62
C LEU A 4 -30.21 4.87 11.12
N ALA A 5 -28.98 4.51 10.72
CA ALA A 5 -28.66 4.16 9.34
C ALA A 5 -28.68 2.64 9.23
N LEU A 6 -29.65 2.10 8.48
CA LEU A 6 -29.72 0.67 8.18
C LEU A 6 -29.14 0.46 6.78
N ILE A 7 -27.90 -0.02 6.71
CA ILE A 7 -27.25 -0.38 5.45
C ILE A 7 -27.43 -1.89 5.28
N LEU A 8 -28.31 -2.29 4.37
CA LEU A 8 -28.53 -3.69 4.00
C LEU A 8 -27.66 -3.99 2.77
N LEU A 9 -26.49 -4.59 3.00
CA LEU A 9 -25.63 -5.14 1.96
C LEU A 9 -25.99 -6.61 1.79
N THR A 10 -26.65 -6.97 0.69
CA THR A 10 -26.90 -8.36 0.31
C THR A 10 -25.95 -8.73 -0.83
N SER A 11 -24.89 -9.46 -0.53
CA SER A 11 -24.01 -10.08 -1.51
C SER A 11 -24.37 -11.57 -1.64
N TYR A 12 -24.84 -11.99 -2.81
CA TYR A 12 -24.95 -13.40 -3.16
C TYR A 12 -23.72 -13.78 -3.98
N SER A 13 -22.76 -14.47 -3.37
CA SER A 13 -21.64 -15.09 -4.07
C SER A 13 -22.11 -16.42 -4.66
N LEU A 14 -22.42 -16.45 -5.96
CA LEU A 14 -22.56 -17.69 -6.70
C LEU A 14 -21.15 -18.06 -7.21
N LEU A 15 -20.51 -19.00 -6.50
CA LEU A 15 -19.26 -19.67 -6.86
C LEU A 15 -18.06 -18.76 -7.22
N GLY A 16 -17.29 -18.40 -6.20
CA GLY A 16 -15.94 -17.87 -6.39
C GLY A 16 -15.27 -17.60 -5.06
N GLN A 17 -14.20 -18.33 -4.75
CA GLN A 17 -13.25 -17.92 -3.73
C GLN A 17 -12.43 -16.78 -4.33
N VAL A 18 -12.94 -15.55 -4.23
CA VAL A 18 -12.06 -14.39 -4.34
C VAL A 18 -11.15 -14.47 -3.12
N ASP A 19 -9.85 -14.30 -3.30
CA ASP A 19 -8.90 -14.16 -2.20
C ASP A 19 -9.18 -12.80 -1.52
N GLU A 20 -10.26 -12.75 -0.74
CA GLU A 20 -10.84 -11.52 -0.21
C GLU A 20 -9.87 -10.84 0.76
N SER A 21 -9.00 -11.61 1.42
CA SER A 21 -8.02 -11.16 2.42
C SER A 21 -7.25 -9.91 1.97
N GLN A 22 -6.61 -9.96 0.79
CA GLN A 22 -5.85 -8.84 0.24
C GLN A 22 -6.73 -7.61 -0.06
N SER A 23 -7.97 -7.81 -0.51
CA SER A 23 -8.88 -6.72 -0.84
C SER A 23 -9.37 -5.96 0.41
N TRP A 24 -9.55 -6.68 1.52
CA TRP A 24 -9.93 -6.11 2.80
C TRP A 24 -8.78 -5.28 3.38
N ASP A 25 -7.54 -5.79 3.35
CA ASP A 25 -6.36 -5.08 3.85
C ASP A 25 -6.13 -3.75 3.11
N GLU A 26 -6.25 -3.73 1.79
CA GLU A 26 -6.16 -2.49 1.00
C GLU A 26 -7.29 -1.49 1.31
N SER A 27 -8.50 -1.98 1.57
CA SER A 27 -9.64 -1.13 1.94
C SER A 27 -9.44 -0.52 3.32
N GLU A 28 -8.91 -1.31 4.26
CA GLU A 28 -8.61 -0.88 5.61
C GLU A 28 -7.49 0.16 5.61
N ILE A 29 -6.41 -0.04 4.86
CA ILE A 29 -5.34 0.96 4.80
C ILE A 29 -5.84 2.26 4.15
N ARG A 30 -6.66 2.20 3.09
CA ARG A 30 -7.27 3.41 2.52
C ARG A 30 -8.15 4.15 3.53
N GLN A 31 -9.02 3.42 4.22
CA GLN A 31 -9.86 4.00 5.26
C GLN A 31 -9.00 4.60 6.39
N ASN A 32 -7.89 3.95 6.74
CA ASN A 32 -6.94 4.45 7.71
C ASN A 32 -6.30 5.77 7.27
N THR A 33 -5.88 5.89 6.01
CA THR A 33 -5.35 7.15 5.45
C THR A 33 -6.39 8.27 5.50
N TYR A 34 -7.64 8.02 5.11
CA TYR A 34 -8.70 9.03 5.20
C TYR A 34 -8.99 9.45 6.65
N GLN A 35 -9.09 8.49 7.57
CA GLN A 35 -9.29 8.79 8.99
C GLN A 35 -8.11 9.56 9.58
N PHE A 36 -6.88 9.24 9.17
CA PHE A 36 -5.69 9.98 9.55
C PHE A 36 -5.81 11.44 9.13
N TYR A 37 -6.18 11.75 7.88
CA TYR A 37 -6.33 13.14 7.42
C TYR A 37 -7.52 13.89 8.02
N LEU A 38 -8.59 13.21 8.45
CA LEU A 38 -9.66 13.87 9.21
C LEU A 38 -9.21 14.31 10.62
N GLN A 39 -8.33 13.53 11.23
CA GLN A 39 -7.73 13.85 12.54
C GLN A 39 -6.61 14.88 12.39
N ASN A 40 -5.78 14.70 11.36
CA ASN A 40 -4.61 15.48 11.01
C ASN A 40 -4.79 16.13 9.63
N PRO A 41 -5.67 17.15 9.51
CA PRO A 41 -5.90 17.81 8.24
C PRO A 41 -4.61 18.48 7.73
N ILE A 42 -4.46 18.49 6.41
CA ILE A 42 -3.33 19.07 5.70
C ILE A 42 -3.34 20.58 5.93
N GLU A 43 -2.25 21.09 6.52
CA GLU A 43 -2.04 22.53 6.62
C GLU A 43 -1.57 23.06 5.27
N ILE A 44 -2.43 23.81 4.58
CA ILE A 44 -2.22 24.19 3.16
C ILE A 44 -0.93 25.00 2.96
N ASN A 45 -0.53 25.78 3.96
CA ASN A 45 0.72 26.55 3.91
C ASN A 45 1.97 25.70 4.13
N GLN A 46 1.85 24.49 4.66
CA GLN A 46 2.97 23.57 4.91
C GLN A 46 2.94 22.34 3.99
N ALA A 47 1.82 22.13 3.30
CA ALA A 47 1.60 20.98 2.41
C ALA A 47 2.70 20.84 1.36
N GLN A 48 3.19 19.62 1.20
CA GLN A 48 4.02 19.16 0.10
C GLN A 48 3.16 18.49 -0.98
N GLU A 49 3.70 18.34 -2.19
CA GLU A 49 2.98 17.64 -3.27
C GLU A 49 2.54 16.24 -2.84
N ALA A 50 3.39 15.51 -2.12
CA ALA A 50 3.11 14.15 -1.66
C ALA A 50 1.85 14.07 -0.78
N ASP A 51 1.58 15.09 0.05
CA ASP A 51 0.40 15.13 0.92
C ASP A 51 -0.89 15.14 0.11
N TRP A 52 -0.91 15.92 -0.98
CA TRP A 52 -2.06 16.02 -1.87
C TRP A 52 -2.27 14.76 -2.70
N TYR A 53 -1.18 14.13 -3.14
CA TYR A 53 -1.25 12.89 -3.90
C TYR A 53 -1.75 11.72 -3.05
N GLN A 54 -1.27 11.59 -1.80
CA GLN A 54 -1.70 10.50 -0.91
C GLN A 54 -3.16 10.65 -0.49
N LEU A 55 -3.67 11.88 -0.40
CA LEU A 55 -5.10 12.13 -0.19
C LEU A 55 -5.96 11.51 -1.32
N GLY A 56 -5.42 11.41 -2.54
CA GLY A 56 -6.08 10.77 -3.68
C GLY A 56 -7.31 11.52 -4.20
N LEU A 57 -7.51 12.77 -3.76
CA LEU A 57 -8.68 13.60 -4.09
C LEU A 57 -8.36 14.72 -5.09
N LEU A 58 -7.12 14.88 -5.52
CA LEU A 58 -6.73 15.89 -6.51
C LEU A 58 -5.99 15.23 -7.68
N ASN A 59 -6.12 15.79 -8.87
CA ASN A 59 -5.30 15.36 -10.01
C ASN A 59 -4.01 16.19 -10.10
N SER A 60 -3.03 15.70 -10.87
CA SER A 60 -1.71 16.34 -11.02
C SER A 60 -1.78 17.80 -11.46
N ALA A 61 -2.68 18.16 -12.37
CA ALA A 61 -2.85 19.54 -12.84
C ALA A 61 -3.39 20.48 -11.75
N GLN A 62 -4.27 19.98 -10.87
CA GLN A 62 -4.76 20.73 -9.71
C GLN A 62 -3.69 20.92 -8.65
N ILE A 63 -2.87 19.89 -8.40
CA ILE A 63 -1.76 19.98 -7.44
C ILE A 63 -0.72 20.98 -7.94
N ALA A 64 -0.33 20.91 -9.22
CA ALA A 64 0.60 21.85 -9.83
C ALA A 64 0.08 23.30 -9.75
N SER A 65 -1.19 23.55 -10.09
CA SER A 65 -1.75 24.91 -10.03
C SER A 65 -1.83 25.47 -8.62
N PHE A 66 -1.98 24.63 -7.60
CA PHE A 66 -1.91 25.04 -6.19
C PHE A 66 -0.52 25.57 -5.81
N PHE A 67 0.54 24.83 -6.16
CA PHE A 67 1.91 25.25 -5.83
C PHE A 67 2.35 26.46 -6.66
N GLU A 68 1.97 26.54 -7.94
CA GLU A 68 2.19 27.73 -8.77
C GLU A 68 1.50 28.97 -8.18
N PHE A 69 0.23 28.84 -7.76
CA PHE A 69 -0.51 29.94 -7.16
C PHE A 69 0.11 30.39 -5.83
N LYS A 70 0.47 29.44 -4.96
CA LYS A 70 1.16 29.70 -3.69
C LYS A 70 2.52 30.39 -3.91
N GLN A 71 3.28 29.95 -4.91
CA GLN A 71 4.56 30.58 -5.25
C GLN A 71 4.37 32.03 -5.74
N ALA A 72 3.29 32.31 -6.46
CA ALA A 72 2.98 33.64 -6.98
C ALA A 72 2.40 34.60 -5.93
N THR A 73 1.58 34.09 -5.00
CA THR A 73 0.78 34.93 -4.08
C THR A 73 1.27 34.92 -2.63
N GLY A 74 2.09 33.94 -2.25
CA GLY A 74 2.59 33.77 -0.89
C GLY A 74 1.77 32.76 -0.07
N GLU A 75 1.88 32.84 1.26
CA GLU A 75 1.10 32.00 2.16
C GLU A 75 -0.39 32.39 2.14
N PHE A 76 -1.27 31.39 2.14
CA PHE A 76 -2.71 31.57 2.23
C PHE A 76 -3.10 32.08 3.62
N VAL A 77 -4.07 32.99 3.70
CA VAL A 77 -4.65 33.43 4.98
C VAL A 77 -5.86 32.57 5.36
N SER A 78 -6.51 31.97 4.36
CA SER A 78 -7.74 31.20 4.55
C SER A 78 -7.88 30.08 3.52
N ILE A 79 -8.55 28.98 3.90
CA ILE A 79 -8.90 27.90 2.95
C ILE A 79 -9.82 28.41 1.81
N TRP A 80 -10.51 29.54 2.00
CA TRP A 80 -11.42 30.08 0.99
C TRP A 80 -10.70 30.68 -0.21
N GLU A 81 -9.44 31.09 -0.05
CA GLU A 81 -8.59 31.62 -1.12
C GLU A 81 -8.27 30.57 -2.18
N LEU A 82 -8.41 29.29 -1.85
CA LEU A 82 -8.24 28.18 -2.80
C LEU A 82 -9.23 28.25 -3.97
N GLN A 83 -10.32 29.02 -3.85
CA GLN A 83 -11.24 29.33 -4.96
C GLN A 83 -10.61 30.16 -6.07
N ALA A 84 -9.55 30.91 -5.78
CA ALA A 84 -8.84 31.72 -6.75
C ALA A 84 -7.83 30.90 -7.59
N ILE A 85 -7.54 29.65 -7.19
CA ILE A 85 -6.57 28.81 -7.87
C ILE A 85 -7.14 28.37 -9.23
N PRO A 86 -6.40 28.58 -10.35
CA PRO A 86 -6.81 28.10 -11.65
C PRO A 86 -7.04 26.58 -11.65
N ASN A 87 -8.11 26.14 -12.33
CA ASN A 87 -8.53 24.73 -12.44
C ASN A 87 -9.09 24.09 -11.15
N TRP A 88 -9.29 24.86 -10.08
CA TRP A 88 -9.99 24.41 -8.88
C TRP A 88 -11.46 24.81 -8.95
N ASP A 89 -12.35 23.82 -8.90
CA ASP A 89 -13.79 24.06 -8.91
C ASP A 89 -14.40 23.83 -7.52
N ILE A 90 -15.54 24.49 -7.25
CA ILE A 90 -16.25 24.37 -5.96
C ILE A 90 -16.52 22.90 -5.56
N PRO A 91 -16.87 21.97 -6.48
CA PRO A 91 -16.96 20.55 -6.15
C PRO A 91 -15.67 19.95 -5.59
N THR A 92 -14.52 20.21 -6.22
CA THR A 92 -13.22 19.76 -5.71
C THR A 92 -12.95 20.33 -4.32
N LEU A 93 -13.18 21.63 -4.14
CA LEU A 93 -12.99 22.32 -2.86
C LEU A 93 -13.84 21.72 -1.74
N LYS A 94 -15.12 21.46 -2.00
CA LYS A 94 -16.00 20.80 -1.03
C LYS A 94 -15.57 19.38 -0.68
N ARG A 95 -14.96 18.67 -1.63
CA ARG A 95 -14.47 17.31 -1.41
C ARG A 95 -13.23 17.29 -0.50
N ILE A 96 -12.38 18.31 -0.58
CA ILE A 96 -11.15 18.38 0.21
C ILE A 96 -11.32 19.17 1.53
N GLN A 97 -12.38 19.96 1.68
CA GLN A 97 -12.55 20.93 2.77
C GLN A 97 -12.33 20.34 4.17
N ASP A 98 -12.78 19.09 4.40
CA ASP A 98 -12.72 18.43 5.71
C ASP A 98 -11.30 17.89 6.02
N PHE A 99 -10.44 17.83 5.00
CA PHE A 99 -9.08 17.30 5.07
C PHE A 99 -8.02 18.41 5.06
N ILE A 100 -8.42 19.68 5.02
CA ILE A 100 -7.50 20.81 4.92
C ILE A 100 -7.78 21.83 6.01
N ILE A 101 -6.72 22.51 6.45
CA ILE A 101 -6.79 23.62 7.38
C ILE A 101 -5.87 24.74 6.89
N CYS A 102 -6.26 25.97 7.22
CA CYS A 102 -5.41 27.14 7.10
C CYS A 102 -5.35 27.79 8.47
N ARG A 103 -4.23 27.62 9.17
CA ARG A 103 -4.04 28.20 10.50
C ARG A 103 -3.11 29.41 10.42
N PRO A 104 -3.44 30.51 11.10
CA PRO A 104 -2.45 31.56 11.34
C PRO A 104 -1.27 30.96 12.10
N MET A 105 -0.06 31.45 11.80
CA MET A 105 1.23 30.82 12.13
C MET A 105 1.54 30.62 13.63
N THR A 106 0.63 30.97 14.53
CA THR A 106 0.80 30.84 15.98
C THR A 106 0.34 29.46 16.47
N LEU A 107 1.30 28.62 16.83
CA LEU A 107 1.08 27.36 17.54
C LEU A 107 0.91 27.64 19.04
N SER A 108 -0.30 27.48 19.58
CA SER A 108 -0.50 27.35 21.03
C SER A 108 -0.67 25.87 21.40
N TRP A 109 -0.19 25.49 22.58
CA TRP A 109 -0.51 24.21 23.20
C TRP A 109 -1.95 24.25 23.70
N ASN A 110 -2.91 24.09 22.79
CA ASN A 110 -4.31 24.08 23.16
C ASN A 110 -4.81 22.65 23.30
N TRP A 111 -4.76 22.14 24.53
CA TRP A 111 -5.32 20.84 24.91
C TRP A 111 -6.83 20.75 24.67
N GLN A 112 -7.54 21.88 24.54
CA GLN A 112 -8.98 21.89 24.22
C GLN A 112 -9.29 21.47 22.78
N GLN A 113 -8.29 21.38 21.90
CA GLN A 113 -8.45 20.92 20.52
C GLN A 113 -8.09 19.44 20.32
N SER A 114 -7.93 18.68 21.42
CA SER A 114 -7.59 17.27 21.31
C SER A 114 -8.71 16.49 20.60
N LYS A 115 -8.32 15.63 19.66
CA LYS A 115 -9.24 14.75 18.94
C LYS A 115 -8.93 13.31 19.31
N HIS A 116 -9.94 12.57 19.70
CA HIS A 116 -9.80 11.18 20.12
C HIS A 116 -10.75 10.31 19.30
N LEU A 117 -10.26 9.16 18.83
CA LEU A 117 -11.03 8.15 18.15
C LEU A 117 -10.76 6.81 18.81
N TRP A 118 -11.84 6.15 19.20
CA TRP A 118 -11.82 4.78 19.68
C TRP A 118 -12.66 3.93 18.74
N ILE A 119 -12.08 2.83 18.26
CA ILE A 119 -12.72 1.85 17.40
C ILE A 119 -12.66 0.52 18.12
N HIS A 120 -13.83 -0.09 18.29
CA HIS A 120 -13.98 -1.48 18.67
C HIS A 120 -14.67 -2.21 17.52
N ARG A 121 -14.08 -3.30 17.07
CA ARG A 121 -14.58 -4.12 15.95
C ARG A 121 -14.64 -5.58 16.42
N ILE A 122 -15.79 -6.20 16.24
CA ILE A 122 -16.00 -7.64 16.44
C ILE A 122 -16.46 -8.22 15.11
N GLU A 123 -15.79 -9.29 14.67
CA GLU A 123 -16.11 -9.98 13.43
C GLU A 123 -16.32 -11.47 13.71
N PHE A 124 -17.36 -12.05 13.13
CA PHE A 124 -17.63 -13.49 13.19
C PHE A 124 -18.37 -13.94 11.95
N THR A 125 -18.27 -15.23 11.63
CA THR A 125 -19.05 -15.88 10.58
C THR A 125 -20.19 -16.66 11.21
N LEU A 126 -21.38 -16.61 10.61
CA LEU A 126 -22.53 -17.40 11.08
C LEU A 126 -22.33 -18.90 10.84
N GLU A 127 -21.66 -19.26 9.74
CA GLU A 127 -21.27 -20.64 9.49
C GLU A 127 -20.13 -21.05 10.42
N GLU A 128 -20.27 -22.24 11.01
CA GLU A 128 -19.25 -22.83 11.85
C GLU A 128 -18.04 -23.25 11.01
N LYS A 129 -16.91 -22.59 11.22
CA LYS A 129 -15.66 -22.96 10.53
C LYS A 129 -15.18 -24.32 11.06
N LYS A 130 -14.69 -25.17 10.16
CA LYS A 130 -14.17 -26.53 10.50
C LYS A 130 -13.14 -26.56 11.64
N GLY A 131 -12.36 -25.49 11.84
CA GLY A 131 -11.38 -25.41 12.92
C GLY A 131 -11.98 -25.26 14.33
N PHE A 132 -13.28 -24.92 14.44
CA PHE A 132 -14.01 -24.80 15.71
C PHE A 132 -14.98 -25.97 15.96
N SER A 133 -15.27 -26.80 14.95
CA SER A 133 -16.16 -27.95 15.10
C SER A 133 -15.48 -29.10 15.86
N PRO A 134 -16.20 -30.16 16.28
CA PRO A 134 -15.56 -31.32 16.92
C PRO A 134 -14.53 -32.04 16.02
N PRO A 135 -13.48 -32.65 16.58
CA PRO A 135 -12.52 -33.50 15.85
C PRO A 135 -13.19 -34.53 14.92
N ASP A 136 -12.75 -34.60 13.66
CA ASP A 136 -13.19 -35.61 12.69
C ASP A 136 -12.01 -36.52 12.31
N ASN A 137 -12.29 -37.63 11.62
CA ASN A 137 -11.23 -38.57 11.20
C ASN A 137 -10.20 -37.95 10.23
N ARG A 138 -10.52 -36.82 9.60
CA ARG A 138 -9.67 -36.15 8.59
C ARG A 138 -8.84 -35.00 9.16
N SER A 139 -9.25 -34.38 10.25
CA SER A 139 -8.56 -33.27 10.90
C SER A 139 -8.80 -33.34 12.41
N LYS A 140 -7.71 -33.48 13.16
CA LYS A 140 -7.73 -33.49 14.64
C LYS A 140 -7.36 -32.15 15.26
N VAL A 141 -6.78 -31.23 14.50
CA VAL A 141 -6.30 -29.94 15.00
C VAL A 141 -7.47 -28.97 15.12
N ARG A 142 -7.62 -28.34 16.29
CA ARG A 142 -8.66 -27.35 16.56
C ARG A 142 -8.06 -26.06 17.05
N TYR A 143 -8.76 -24.97 16.78
CA TYR A 143 -8.41 -23.66 17.27
C TYR A 143 -8.69 -23.57 18.78
N PHE A 144 -7.90 -22.79 19.50
CA PHE A 144 -7.95 -22.81 20.96
C PHE A 144 -9.20 -22.13 21.54
N ASN A 145 -9.59 -21.00 20.97
CA ASN A 145 -10.56 -20.10 21.61
C ASN A 145 -11.72 -19.73 20.67
N SER A 146 -12.41 -18.65 20.97
CA SER A 146 -13.60 -18.17 20.29
C SER A 146 -13.45 -17.94 18.77
N PRO A 147 -14.55 -18.10 18.00
CA PRO A 147 -14.56 -17.88 16.55
C PRO A 147 -14.64 -16.41 16.13
N TYR A 148 -14.65 -15.47 17.08
CA TYR A 148 -14.66 -14.04 16.79
C TYR A 148 -13.26 -13.44 16.76
N THR A 149 -13.05 -12.54 15.81
CA THR A 149 -11.92 -11.61 15.78
C THR A 149 -12.32 -10.33 16.51
N GLU A 150 -11.41 -9.79 17.32
CA GLU A 150 -11.63 -8.57 18.09
C GLU A 150 -10.49 -7.58 17.85
N LEU A 151 -10.84 -6.32 17.58
CA LEU A 151 -9.88 -5.23 17.38
C LEU A 151 -10.27 -4.03 18.23
N HIS A 152 -9.32 -3.55 19.03
CA HIS A 152 -9.41 -2.32 19.80
C HIS A 152 -8.36 -1.36 19.30
N ARG A 153 -8.77 -0.21 18.75
CA ARG A 153 -7.87 0.80 18.23
C ARG A 153 -8.20 2.15 18.85
N TYR A 154 -7.18 2.81 19.35
CA TYR A 154 -7.25 4.17 19.84
C TYR A 154 -6.29 5.06 19.05
N ARG A 155 -6.76 6.23 18.65
CA ARG A 155 -5.95 7.31 18.06
C ARG A 155 -6.30 8.62 18.74
N GLY A 156 -5.30 9.26 19.35
CA GLY A 156 -5.44 10.54 20.00
C GLY A 156 -4.49 11.56 19.40
N GLN A 157 -5.03 12.62 18.81
CA GLN A 157 -4.28 13.83 18.51
C GLN A 157 -4.39 14.77 19.70
N ILE A 158 -3.35 14.84 20.52
CA ILE A 158 -3.34 15.62 21.76
C ILE A 158 -3.23 17.12 21.47
N SER A 159 -2.34 17.47 20.55
CA SER A 159 -2.11 18.85 20.11
C SER A 159 -1.69 18.85 18.65
N THR A 160 -1.56 20.02 18.02
CA THR A 160 -1.11 20.11 16.62
C THR A 160 0.14 19.25 16.30
N PRO A 161 1.22 19.28 17.11
CA PRO A 161 2.39 18.46 16.82
C PRO A 161 2.37 17.05 17.42
N LEU A 162 1.61 16.79 18.49
CA LEU A 162 1.73 15.55 19.28
C LEU A 162 0.48 14.68 19.11
N GLY A 163 0.68 13.44 18.70
CA GLY A 163 -0.34 12.41 18.70
C GLY A 163 0.20 11.06 19.18
N LEU A 164 -0.71 10.18 19.57
CA LEU A 164 -0.39 8.83 20.01
C LEU A 164 -1.52 7.86 19.64
N GLY A 165 -1.18 6.58 19.55
CA GLY A 165 -2.14 5.54 19.26
C GLY A 165 -1.71 4.21 19.84
N PHE A 166 -2.70 3.35 20.04
CA PHE A 166 -2.48 1.94 20.34
C PHE A 166 -3.52 1.08 19.62
N LEU A 167 -3.16 -0.16 19.37
CA LEU A 167 -3.97 -1.17 18.73
C LEU A 167 -3.74 -2.49 19.44
N LEU A 168 -4.82 -3.17 19.78
CA LEU A 168 -4.84 -4.54 20.25
C LEU A 168 -5.72 -5.34 19.30
N GLN A 169 -5.26 -6.52 18.92
CA GLN A 169 -6.02 -7.43 18.08
C GLN A 169 -5.86 -8.86 18.55
N LYS A 170 -6.96 -9.59 18.40
CA LYS A 170 -7.09 -11.02 18.60
C LYS A 170 -7.81 -11.58 17.40
N ASP A 171 -7.18 -12.50 16.70
CA ASP A 171 -7.82 -13.23 15.62
C ASP A 171 -8.65 -14.41 16.14
N ALA A 172 -9.62 -14.84 15.32
CA ALA A 172 -10.48 -15.97 15.64
C ALA A 172 -9.64 -17.22 15.92
N GLY A 173 -9.81 -17.78 17.12
CA GLY A 173 -9.11 -18.98 17.59
C GLY A 173 -7.88 -18.73 18.46
N GLU A 174 -7.49 -17.48 18.69
CA GLU A 174 -6.34 -17.13 19.52
C GLU A 174 -6.68 -16.98 21.00
N ASN A 175 -5.70 -17.22 21.87
CA ASN A 175 -5.91 -17.24 23.31
C ASN A 175 -5.95 -15.84 23.95
N ASN A 176 -5.20 -14.87 23.42
CA ASN A 176 -5.00 -13.58 24.06
C ASN A 176 -5.71 -12.45 23.29
N ILE A 177 -6.35 -11.52 24.00
CA ILE A 177 -6.96 -10.31 23.42
C ILE A 177 -5.89 -9.38 22.84
N ALA A 178 -4.68 -9.42 23.38
CA ALA A 178 -3.52 -8.70 22.91
C ALA A 178 -2.51 -9.64 22.25
N ASP A 179 -2.97 -10.54 21.38
CA ASP A 179 -2.04 -11.39 20.62
C ASP A 179 -1.14 -10.52 19.74
N PHE A 180 -1.76 -9.62 18.99
CA PHE A 180 -1.10 -8.50 18.36
C PHE A 180 -1.30 -7.22 19.15
N SER A 181 -0.20 -6.49 19.35
CA SER A 181 -0.22 -5.17 19.94
C SER A 181 0.68 -4.23 19.15
N SER A 182 0.16 -3.05 18.86
CA SER A 182 0.91 -1.96 18.26
C SER A 182 0.68 -0.66 19.02
N TYR A 183 1.71 0.15 19.15
CA TYR A 183 1.61 1.44 19.82
C TYR A 183 2.60 2.43 19.25
N TYR A 184 2.24 3.71 19.26
CA TYR A 184 3.13 4.78 18.82
C TYR A 184 2.84 6.09 19.53
N ILE A 185 3.87 6.91 19.63
CA ILE A 185 3.79 8.33 19.94
C ILE A 185 4.56 9.04 18.84
N HIS A 186 3.94 10.05 18.22
CA HIS A 186 4.58 10.85 17.19
C HIS A 186 4.54 12.33 17.55
N TRP A 187 5.60 13.01 17.13
CA TRP A 187 5.75 14.45 17.23
C TRP A 187 6.18 15.00 15.87
N ASN A 188 5.40 15.90 15.29
CA ASN A 188 5.68 16.51 13.98
C ASN A 188 5.60 18.05 14.04
N ARG A 189 6.69 18.72 13.66
CA ARG A 189 6.84 20.18 13.57
C ARG A 189 7.60 20.56 12.30
N PRO A 190 6.92 20.72 11.16
CA PRO A 190 7.52 20.96 9.85
C PRO A 190 8.38 22.23 9.69
N LYS A 191 8.44 23.15 10.67
CA LYS A 191 9.30 24.35 10.62
C LYS A 191 10.54 24.26 11.50
N ASN A 192 10.69 23.21 12.31
CA ASN A 192 11.83 23.02 13.19
C ASN A 192 12.97 22.26 12.50
N THR A 193 14.20 22.40 12.98
CA THR A 193 15.34 21.59 12.49
C THR A 193 15.10 20.11 12.76
N ILE A 194 14.63 19.77 13.96
CA ILE A 194 14.07 18.45 14.25
C ILE A 194 12.57 18.57 14.00
N TYR A 195 12.12 18.03 12.87
CA TYR A 195 10.74 18.20 12.45
C TYR A 195 9.88 16.97 12.71
N LYS A 196 10.47 15.78 12.88
CA LYS A 196 9.68 14.55 13.08
C LYS A 196 10.36 13.65 14.09
N ILE A 197 9.59 13.10 15.03
CA ILE A 197 10.00 12.03 15.94
C ILE A 197 8.85 11.03 16.01
N ILE A 198 9.14 9.75 15.90
CA ILE A 198 8.18 8.67 16.14
C ILE A 198 8.84 7.66 17.07
N ILE A 199 8.14 7.29 18.14
CA ILE A 199 8.57 6.27 19.11
C ILE A 199 7.51 5.19 19.16
N GLY A 200 7.92 3.93 19.11
CA GLY A 200 7.04 2.77 19.01
C GLY A 200 7.01 2.25 17.57
N ASP A 201 5.82 2.00 17.04
CA ASP A 201 5.65 1.36 15.75
C ASP A 201 5.46 2.36 14.62
N PHE A 202 6.21 2.16 13.53
CA PHE A 202 6.19 3.04 12.37
C PHE A 202 6.48 2.27 11.10
N VAL A 203 6.17 2.90 9.96
CA VAL A 203 6.57 2.43 8.64
C VAL A 203 7.26 3.55 7.89
N ASN A 204 8.18 3.16 7.03
CA ASN A 204 8.93 4.08 6.20
C ASN A 204 8.52 3.94 4.75
N GLN A 205 8.29 5.08 4.13
CA GLN A 205 7.94 5.18 2.72
C GLN A 205 9.02 5.99 2.03
N TRP A 206 9.88 5.34 1.24
CA TRP A 206 11.01 5.97 0.56
C TRP A 206 11.07 5.60 -0.92
N GLY A 207 11.57 6.51 -1.74
CA GLY A 207 11.73 6.32 -3.18
C GLY A 207 10.43 5.91 -3.89
N GLN A 208 10.55 4.95 -4.78
CA GLN A 208 9.46 4.25 -5.47
C GLN A 208 9.15 2.88 -4.85
N GLY A 209 9.68 2.64 -3.64
CA GLY A 209 9.41 1.45 -2.85
C GLY A 209 10.31 0.25 -3.15
N LEU A 210 11.41 0.44 -3.89
CA LEU A 210 12.37 -0.65 -4.13
C LEU A 210 13.08 -1.09 -2.85
N VAL A 211 13.33 -0.16 -1.91
CA VAL A 211 13.97 -0.48 -0.63
C VAL A 211 12.92 -0.58 0.47
N GLN A 212 12.11 0.46 0.69
CA GLN A 212 11.01 0.41 1.67
C GLN A 212 9.83 1.26 1.20
N ALA A 213 8.62 0.73 1.29
CA ALA A 213 7.40 1.44 0.86
C ALA A 213 6.23 1.27 1.83
N GLY A 214 6.52 0.98 3.11
CA GLY A 214 5.57 0.38 4.05
C GLY A 214 4.16 0.98 4.05
N GLY A 215 3.16 0.11 4.23
CA GLY A 215 1.74 0.48 4.21
C GLY A 215 1.06 0.20 2.88
N PHE A 216 0.16 1.09 2.45
CA PHE A 216 -0.60 0.93 1.20
C PHE A 216 0.13 1.56 0.04
N SER A 217 0.34 0.75 -0.99
CA SER A 217 0.75 1.19 -2.31
C SER A 217 -0.39 0.96 -3.29
N LEU A 218 -0.73 1.97 -4.08
CA LEU A 218 -1.56 1.77 -5.27
C LEU A 218 -0.79 0.88 -6.26
N GLY A 219 -1.21 -0.38 -6.38
CA GLY A 219 -0.75 -1.28 -7.42
C GLY A 219 -1.37 -0.96 -8.78
N LYS A 220 -1.48 -1.99 -9.63
CA LYS A 220 -2.13 -1.89 -10.94
C LYS A 220 -3.60 -1.52 -10.76
N SER A 221 -3.97 -0.32 -11.22
CA SER A 221 -5.34 0.17 -11.07
C SER A 221 -5.78 0.96 -12.31
N TYR A 222 -7.08 1.19 -12.41
CA TYR A 222 -7.65 2.03 -13.45
C TYR A 222 -7.20 3.50 -13.34
N GLU A 223 -6.71 3.96 -12.19
CA GLU A 223 -6.05 5.27 -12.05
C GLU A 223 -4.61 5.17 -12.59
N SER A 224 -4.50 4.86 -13.88
CA SER A 224 -3.26 4.42 -14.54
C SER A 224 -2.13 5.43 -14.46
N ILE A 225 -2.43 6.73 -14.33
CA ILE A 225 -1.44 7.79 -14.15
C ILE A 225 -0.85 7.76 -12.74
N ILE A 226 -1.71 7.77 -11.71
CA ILE A 226 -1.28 7.85 -10.31
C ILE A 226 -0.56 6.56 -9.89
N SER A 227 -0.99 5.40 -10.40
CA SER A 227 -0.35 4.12 -10.07
C SER A 227 1.11 4.02 -10.53
N THR A 228 1.52 4.82 -11.52
CA THR A 228 2.92 4.84 -11.96
C THR A 228 3.84 5.61 -11.03
N GLN A 229 3.32 6.38 -10.07
CA GLN A 229 4.13 7.24 -9.19
C GLN A 229 3.81 7.00 -7.72
N LYS A 230 4.86 6.83 -6.91
CA LYS A 230 4.71 6.78 -5.46
C LYS A 230 5.00 8.12 -4.82
N PHE A 231 4.06 8.55 -4.01
CA PHE A 231 4.09 9.81 -3.29
C PHE A 231 4.22 9.51 -1.81
N HIS A 232 5.45 9.25 -1.41
CA HIS A 232 5.77 8.81 -0.06
C HIS A 232 6.03 10.00 0.88
N GLN A 233 5.64 9.86 2.15
CA GLN A 233 5.77 10.91 3.17
C GLN A 233 6.93 10.68 4.16
N GLY A 234 7.82 9.73 3.86
CA GLY A 234 8.85 9.27 4.77
C GLY A 234 8.27 8.39 5.89
N GLY A 235 8.78 8.57 7.10
CA GLY A 235 8.30 7.85 8.28
C GLY A 235 6.89 8.27 8.69
N ILE A 236 5.99 7.31 8.86
CA ILE A 236 4.63 7.50 9.34
C ILE A 236 4.33 6.54 10.51
N PRO A 237 3.52 6.96 11.51
CA PRO A 237 3.15 6.09 12.62
C PRO A 237 2.33 4.91 12.14
N TYR A 238 2.61 3.72 12.68
CA TYR A 238 1.92 2.50 12.29
C TYR A 238 0.60 2.36 13.05
N SER A 239 -0.50 2.08 12.34
CA SER A 239 -1.82 2.02 12.95
C SER A 239 -2.76 1.00 12.30
N SER A 240 -2.16 0.01 11.63
CA SER A 240 -2.84 -1.10 10.95
C SER A 240 -2.77 -2.38 11.79
N SER A 241 -3.66 -3.32 11.50
CA SER A 241 -3.79 -4.66 12.07
C SER A 241 -2.75 -5.67 11.55
N MET A 242 -2.02 -5.35 10.48
CA MET A 242 -1.08 -6.30 9.88
C MET A 242 0.17 -6.51 10.77
N GLU A 243 0.55 -7.75 11.04
CA GLU A 243 1.60 -8.04 12.04
C GLU A 243 3.03 -8.00 11.48
N ALA A 244 3.18 -8.12 10.16
CA ALA A 244 4.50 -8.22 9.50
C ALA A 244 5.06 -6.88 9.00
N GLY A 245 4.24 -5.83 8.94
CA GLY A 245 4.50 -4.65 8.10
C GLY A 245 5.14 -3.44 8.75
N PHE A 246 5.66 -3.52 9.99
CA PHE A 246 6.11 -2.34 10.75
C PHE A 246 7.49 -2.49 11.40
N TYR A 247 8.14 -1.37 11.64
CA TYR A 247 9.32 -1.27 12.51
C TYR A 247 8.91 -0.90 13.92
N ARG A 248 9.64 -1.38 14.94
CA ARG A 248 9.42 -1.06 16.35
C ARG A 248 10.67 -0.44 16.95
N GLY A 249 10.63 0.85 17.23
CA GLY A 249 11.78 1.58 17.77
C GLY A 249 11.62 3.09 17.73
N ILE A 250 12.63 3.79 17.21
CA ILE A 250 12.67 5.25 17.18
C ILE A 250 13.04 5.70 15.77
N LEU A 251 12.27 6.67 15.26
CA LEU A 251 12.55 7.40 14.03
C LEU A 251 12.71 8.88 14.36
N MET A 252 13.72 9.52 13.78
CA MET A 252 13.97 10.96 13.88
C MET A 252 14.18 11.57 12.50
N GLY A 253 13.54 12.72 12.27
CA GLY A 253 13.63 13.51 11.07
C GLY A 253 14.27 14.86 11.35
N PHE A 254 15.34 15.15 10.61
CA PHE A 254 16.05 16.42 10.60
C PHE A 254 15.88 17.11 9.26
N GLN A 255 15.75 18.42 9.25
CA GLN A 255 15.65 19.17 8.00
C GLN A 255 16.46 20.47 8.07
N GLY A 256 16.99 20.84 6.91
CA GLY A 256 17.59 22.13 6.63
C GLY A 256 16.89 22.80 5.45
N LYS A 257 17.49 23.86 4.91
CA LYS A 257 16.87 24.63 3.82
C LYS A 257 16.71 23.85 2.50
N ARG A 258 17.54 22.83 2.27
CA ARG A 258 17.61 22.09 0.99
C ARG A 258 17.75 20.59 1.16
N TRP A 259 17.69 20.10 2.39
CA TRP A 259 17.89 18.70 2.69
C TRP A 259 17.01 18.27 3.84
N GLN A 260 16.61 17.02 3.82
CA GLN A 260 15.81 16.38 4.84
C GLN A 260 16.37 14.98 5.05
N ILE A 261 16.69 14.65 6.29
CA ILE A 261 17.26 13.37 6.69
C ILE A 261 16.27 12.71 7.63
N GLU A 262 15.92 11.44 7.37
CA GLU A 262 15.23 10.62 8.38
C GLU A 262 16.10 9.41 8.70
N SER A 263 16.28 9.17 9.99
CA SER A 263 17.06 8.06 10.52
C SER A 263 16.19 7.26 11.46
N PHE A 264 16.33 5.94 11.43
CA PHE A 264 15.60 5.06 12.34
C PHE A 264 16.45 3.91 12.84
N ILE A 265 16.07 3.41 14.00
CA ILE A 265 16.52 2.14 14.56
C ILE A 265 15.30 1.35 15.02
N SER A 266 15.33 0.04 14.80
CA SER A 266 14.23 -0.88 15.08
C SER A 266 14.75 -2.19 15.63
N LYS A 267 13.99 -2.74 16.58
CA LYS A 267 14.18 -4.09 17.11
C LYS A 267 12.82 -4.75 17.24
N ARG A 268 12.62 -5.85 16.53
CA ARG A 268 11.39 -6.65 16.63
C ARG A 268 11.69 -8.14 16.53
N ASN A 269 10.70 -8.95 16.88
CA ASN A 269 10.75 -10.39 16.70
C ASN A 269 9.78 -10.77 15.58
N TRP A 270 10.13 -11.85 14.88
CA TRP A 270 9.40 -12.42 13.77
C TRP A 270 8.99 -13.84 14.08
N ASP A 271 7.84 -14.21 13.56
CA ASP A 271 7.40 -15.59 13.56
C ASP A 271 8.11 -16.35 12.45
N ALA A 272 8.72 -17.48 12.78
CA ALA A 272 9.58 -18.19 11.85
C ALA A 272 9.52 -19.70 12.02
N SER A 273 9.63 -20.40 10.90
CA SER A 273 9.81 -21.86 10.92
C SER A 273 11.29 -22.18 11.04
N LEU A 274 11.66 -22.75 12.19
CA LEU A 274 13.04 -23.13 12.47
C LEU A 274 13.34 -24.56 12.02
N GLN A 275 14.55 -24.78 11.53
CA GLN A 275 15.13 -26.08 11.28
C GLN A 275 16.54 -26.13 11.85
N THR A 276 17.03 -27.33 12.11
CA THR A 276 18.38 -27.55 12.62
C THR A 276 19.14 -28.41 11.62
N ASP A 277 20.33 -27.97 11.24
CA ASP A 277 21.19 -28.73 10.34
C ASP A 277 21.81 -29.94 11.05
N SER A 278 22.42 -30.85 10.29
CA SER A 278 23.14 -32.03 10.79
C SER A 278 24.28 -31.68 11.75
N LEU A 279 24.77 -30.42 11.71
CA LEU A 279 25.78 -29.87 12.60
C LEU A 279 25.20 -29.22 13.88
N GLY A 280 23.89 -29.30 14.10
CA GLY A 280 23.23 -28.70 15.28
C GLY A 280 22.99 -27.19 15.19
N ILE A 281 23.28 -26.56 14.05
CA ILE A 281 23.09 -25.12 13.85
C ILE A 281 21.64 -24.86 13.43
N SER A 282 20.93 -24.04 14.20
CA SER A 282 19.57 -23.61 13.88
C SER A 282 19.56 -22.51 12.81
N TYR A 283 18.64 -22.61 11.86
CA TYR A 283 18.38 -21.63 10.82
C TYR A 283 16.87 -21.50 10.59
N TYR A 284 16.44 -20.43 9.93
CA TYR A 284 15.05 -20.29 9.51
C TYR A 284 14.91 -20.50 8.00
N THR A 285 13.79 -21.08 7.58
CA THR A 285 13.47 -21.31 6.16
C THR A 285 12.56 -20.22 5.60
N SER A 286 11.58 -19.80 6.39
CA SER A 286 10.65 -18.72 6.03
C SER A 286 10.23 -17.92 7.25
N LEU A 287 10.05 -16.62 7.03
CA LEU A 287 9.34 -15.74 7.96
C LEU A 287 7.85 -15.87 7.67
N THR A 288 7.04 -15.87 8.73
CA THR A 288 5.59 -16.05 8.64
C THR A 288 4.93 -14.69 8.75
N ASN A 289 4.21 -14.27 7.70
CA ASN A 289 3.54 -12.97 7.66
C ASN A 289 2.06 -13.03 8.05
N SER A 290 1.52 -14.21 8.36
CA SER A 290 0.09 -14.38 8.64
C SER A 290 -0.36 -13.78 9.97
N GLY A 291 0.53 -13.69 10.97
CA GLY A 291 0.19 -13.24 12.34
C GLY A 291 -0.62 -14.25 13.17
N LEU A 292 -1.14 -15.31 12.55
CA LEU A 292 -2.05 -16.25 13.19
C LEU A 292 -1.38 -17.17 14.22
N HIS A 293 -1.94 -17.20 15.44
CA HIS A 293 -1.49 -18.00 16.59
C HIS A 293 -2.60 -18.85 17.22
N ARG A 294 -3.30 -19.65 16.40
CA ARG A 294 -4.56 -20.34 16.78
C ARG A 294 -4.36 -21.81 17.16
N THR A 295 -3.20 -22.38 16.88
CA THR A 295 -2.85 -23.79 17.13
C THR A 295 -1.47 -23.91 17.79
N THR A 296 -1.14 -25.08 18.35
CA THR A 296 0.16 -25.28 19.03
C THR A 296 1.33 -25.09 18.07
N SER A 297 1.22 -25.58 16.84
CA SER A 297 2.26 -25.45 15.82
C SER A 297 2.44 -24.02 15.31
N GLU A 298 1.38 -23.20 15.34
CA GLU A 298 1.46 -21.76 15.06
C GLU A 298 2.13 -21.03 16.23
N LEU A 299 1.74 -21.32 17.48
CA LEU A 299 2.38 -20.75 18.68
C LEU A 299 3.87 -21.09 18.78
N ASP A 300 4.28 -22.29 18.38
CA ASP A 300 5.69 -22.70 18.39
C ASP A 300 6.57 -21.86 17.47
N LYS A 301 5.98 -21.25 16.42
CA LYS A 301 6.66 -20.37 15.47
C LYS A 301 6.71 -18.93 15.93
N ARG A 302 6.01 -18.58 17.01
CA ARG A 302 5.89 -17.19 17.48
C ARG A 302 7.21 -16.62 17.99
N ASN A 303 7.56 -15.41 17.56
CA ASN A 303 8.69 -14.62 18.03
C ASN A 303 10.04 -15.37 18.05
N ARG A 304 10.30 -16.20 17.03
CA ARG A 304 11.48 -17.11 17.00
C ARG A 304 12.74 -16.48 16.43
N VAL A 305 12.63 -15.45 15.61
CA VAL A 305 13.78 -14.75 15.01
C VAL A 305 13.73 -13.27 15.38
N GLN A 306 14.82 -12.74 15.94
CA GLN A 306 14.91 -11.32 16.22
C GLN A 306 15.56 -10.58 15.04
N GLU A 307 14.95 -9.48 14.62
CA GLU A 307 15.47 -8.56 13.61
C GLU A 307 15.90 -7.25 14.25
N TRP A 308 17.12 -6.83 13.92
CA TRP A 308 17.67 -5.52 14.20
C TRP A 308 17.83 -4.78 12.88
N THR A 309 17.19 -3.62 12.75
CA THR A 309 17.24 -2.82 11.54
C THR A 309 17.59 -1.40 11.87
N TRP A 310 18.39 -0.78 11.02
CA TRP A 310 18.63 0.65 11.02
C TRP A 310 18.55 1.16 9.59
N GLY A 311 18.26 2.44 9.43
CA GLY A 311 18.28 3.04 8.12
C GLY A 311 18.31 4.55 8.14
N ASN A 312 18.73 5.11 7.01
CA ASN A 312 18.85 6.54 6.77
C ASN A 312 18.32 6.85 5.37
N THR A 313 17.54 7.91 5.26
CA THR A 313 17.20 8.54 3.98
C THR A 313 17.70 9.98 4.00
N LEU A 314 18.27 10.42 2.89
CA LEU A 314 18.67 11.80 2.63
C LEU A 314 17.92 12.28 1.38
N ASN A 315 16.98 13.19 1.56
CA ASN A 315 16.34 13.94 0.50
C ASN A 315 17.08 15.25 0.28
N TRP A 316 17.34 15.60 -0.97
CA TRP A 316 17.92 16.88 -1.38
C TRP A 316 17.02 17.56 -2.41
N TYR A 317 16.79 18.85 -2.19
CA TYR A 317 15.92 19.69 -3.01
C TYR A 317 16.77 20.74 -3.73
N ALA A 318 16.66 20.77 -5.06
CA ALA A 318 17.33 21.80 -5.84
C ALA A 318 16.73 23.19 -5.59
N LYS A 319 17.56 24.24 -5.68
CA LYS A 319 17.15 25.62 -5.32
C LYS A 319 16.19 26.24 -6.34
N ASN A 320 16.48 26.04 -7.62
CA ASN A 320 15.82 26.74 -8.73
C ASN A 320 15.12 25.75 -9.69
N SER A 321 15.05 24.48 -9.33
CA SER A 321 14.31 23.48 -10.08
C SER A 321 13.57 22.56 -9.10
N PRO A 322 12.40 22.06 -9.44
CA PRO A 322 11.68 21.03 -8.67
C PRO A 322 12.33 19.63 -8.82
N LEU A 323 13.67 19.58 -8.88
CA LEU A 323 14.44 18.34 -8.84
C LEU A 323 14.59 17.91 -7.39
N THR A 324 14.19 16.66 -7.11
CA THR A 324 14.41 16.00 -5.83
C THR A 324 15.28 14.78 -6.04
N LEU A 325 16.37 14.69 -5.29
CA LEU A 325 17.21 13.50 -5.21
C LEU A 325 17.05 12.88 -3.83
N GLN A 326 16.95 11.56 -3.76
CA GLN A 326 16.84 10.86 -2.50
C GLN A 326 17.78 9.66 -2.50
N TRP A 327 18.58 9.56 -1.45
CA TRP A 327 19.45 8.42 -1.19
C TRP A 327 18.97 7.68 0.05
N ASN A 328 18.83 6.37 -0.04
CA ASN A 328 18.34 5.52 1.04
C ASN A 328 19.37 4.44 1.35
N LEU A 329 19.55 4.14 2.63
CA LEU A 329 20.44 3.08 3.13
C LEU A 329 19.77 2.35 4.29
N VAL A 330 19.78 1.02 4.25
CA VAL A 330 19.11 0.17 5.24
C VAL A 330 19.97 -1.04 5.53
N GLY A 331 20.32 -1.23 6.80
CA GLY A 331 20.99 -2.43 7.28
C GLY A 331 20.05 -3.25 8.15
N SER A 332 19.90 -4.54 7.83
CA SER A 332 19.10 -5.50 8.61
C SER A 332 19.97 -6.67 9.04
N ARG A 333 19.79 -7.11 10.29
CA ARG A 333 20.48 -8.26 10.87
C ARG A 333 19.49 -9.13 11.64
N TRP A 334 19.52 -10.43 11.35
CA TRP A 334 18.70 -11.44 12.03
C TRP A 334 19.52 -12.27 13.01
N SER A 335 18.88 -12.71 14.10
CA SER A 335 19.52 -13.55 15.12
C SER A 335 19.87 -14.95 14.61
N LEU A 336 19.16 -15.44 13.60
CA LEU A 336 19.40 -16.72 12.93
C LEU A 336 19.56 -16.47 11.43
N PRO A 337 20.39 -17.24 10.70
CA PRO A 337 20.52 -17.10 9.25
C PRO A 337 19.32 -17.70 8.51
N LYS A 338 18.95 -17.09 7.39
CA LYS A 338 18.08 -17.69 6.37
C LYS A 338 18.85 -18.75 5.60
N LYS A 339 18.26 -19.93 5.42
CA LYS A 339 18.78 -20.96 4.51
C LYS A 339 17.67 -21.40 3.57
N ASN A 340 17.94 -21.35 2.27
CA ASN A 340 16.98 -21.76 1.26
C ASN A 340 16.93 -23.28 1.16
N SER A 341 15.78 -23.82 0.72
CA SER A 341 15.70 -25.25 0.40
C SER A 341 16.28 -25.53 -0.98
N SER A 342 16.47 -26.82 -1.32
CA SER A 342 16.93 -27.26 -2.65
C SER A 342 15.89 -27.08 -3.78
N ARG A 343 14.79 -26.36 -3.52
CA ARG A 343 13.76 -26.09 -4.52
C ARG A 343 14.27 -25.06 -5.52
N ALA A 344 14.11 -25.34 -6.82
CA ALA A 344 14.69 -24.55 -7.89
C ALA A 344 14.31 -23.05 -7.87
N TYR A 345 13.05 -22.70 -7.55
CA TYR A 345 12.63 -21.29 -7.42
C TYR A 345 13.22 -20.56 -6.21
N GLN A 346 13.77 -21.27 -5.21
CA GLN A 346 14.38 -20.67 -4.02
C GLN A 346 15.90 -20.50 -4.14
N VAL A 347 16.51 -21.04 -5.20
CA VAL A 347 17.98 -21.01 -5.36
C VAL A 347 18.49 -19.58 -5.50
N ALA A 348 17.74 -18.73 -6.20
CA ALA A 348 18.10 -17.34 -6.41
C ALA A 348 17.78 -16.43 -5.20
N GLU A 349 16.95 -16.87 -4.25
CA GLU A 349 16.55 -16.03 -3.12
C GLU A 349 17.75 -15.66 -2.23
N TRP A 350 17.72 -14.47 -1.64
CA TRP A 350 18.71 -14.08 -0.65
C TRP A 350 18.75 -15.06 0.54
N GLN A 351 19.95 -15.26 1.07
CA GLN A 351 20.27 -16.15 2.18
C GLN A 351 21.37 -15.52 3.05
N GLY A 352 21.38 -15.85 4.35
CA GLY A 352 22.30 -15.26 5.33
C GLY A 352 21.58 -14.58 6.50
N SER A 353 22.33 -13.85 7.33
CA SER A 353 21.83 -13.17 8.53
C SER A 353 22.02 -11.66 8.50
N GLU A 354 22.66 -11.10 7.46
CA GLU A 354 22.91 -9.67 7.31
C GLU A 354 22.60 -9.21 5.88
N LEU A 355 21.87 -8.10 5.77
CA LEU A 355 21.46 -7.53 4.49
C LEU A 355 21.66 -6.02 4.52
N LEU A 356 22.31 -5.50 3.48
CA LEU A 356 22.46 -4.06 3.25
C LEU A 356 21.78 -3.69 1.93
N ASN A 357 20.76 -2.85 2.00
CA ASN A 357 20.08 -2.30 0.84
C ASN A 357 20.39 -0.81 0.72
N SER A 358 20.69 -0.36 -0.50
CA SER A 358 20.86 1.06 -0.81
C SER A 358 20.03 1.41 -2.04
N SER A 359 19.42 2.59 -2.08
CA SER A 359 18.85 3.12 -3.32
C SER A 359 19.13 4.58 -3.56
N LEU A 360 19.12 4.96 -4.83
CA LEU A 360 19.15 6.34 -5.29
C LEU A 360 17.91 6.57 -6.16
N SER A 361 17.05 7.49 -5.73
CA SER A 361 15.88 7.93 -6.47
C SER A 361 16.01 9.40 -6.89
N ALA A 362 15.37 9.71 -8.01
CA ALA A 362 15.29 11.05 -8.55
C ALA A 362 13.87 11.28 -9.07
N ASN A 363 13.29 12.43 -8.72
CA ASN A 363 12.08 12.93 -9.37
C ASN A 363 12.37 14.31 -9.93
N PHE A 364 11.97 14.54 -11.18
CA PHE A 364 12.17 15.83 -11.82
C PHE A 364 11.18 16.02 -12.98
N PRO A 365 10.66 17.24 -13.18
CA PRO A 365 10.00 17.57 -14.42
C PRO A 365 11.02 17.80 -15.51
N TRP A 366 10.70 17.30 -16.69
CA TRP A 366 11.38 17.63 -17.92
C TRP A 366 10.35 17.84 -19.03
N LYS A 367 10.30 19.06 -19.57
CA LYS A 367 9.24 19.51 -20.48
C LYS A 367 7.86 19.36 -19.80
N LYS A 368 6.88 18.73 -20.47
CA LYS A 368 5.52 18.50 -19.95
C LYS A 368 5.39 17.20 -19.14
N ALA A 369 6.50 16.50 -18.90
CA ALA A 369 6.52 15.19 -18.27
C ALA A 369 7.15 15.27 -16.87
N GLN A 370 6.54 14.57 -15.93
CA GLN A 370 7.10 14.31 -14.60
C GLN A 370 7.81 12.97 -14.63
N TRP A 371 9.13 12.98 -14.47
CA TRP A 371 9.97 11.80 -14.49
C TRP A 371 10.31 11.35 -13.08
N MET A 372 10.46 10.04 -12.94
CA MET A 372 10.89 9.39 -11.72
C MET A 372 11.80 8.22 -12.06
N ALA A 373 12.80 7.99 -11.23
CA ALA A 373 13.65 6.82 -11.31
C ALA A 373 14.11 6.42 -9.92
N GLU A 374 14.27 5.13 -9.67
CA GLU A 374 14.93 4.59 -8.50
C GLU A 374 15.80 3.41 -8.93
N LEU A 375 17.09 3.46 -8.59
CA LEU A 375 18.02 2.33 -8.70
C LEU A 375 18.32 1.84 -7.28
N ALA A 376 18.09 0.56 -7.03
CA ALA A 376 18.36 -0.08 -5.75
C ALA A 376 19.36 -1.22 -5.91
N ILE A 377 20.21 -1.39 -4.90
CA ILE A 377 21.28 -2.37 -4.84
C ILE A 377 21.12 -3.17 -3.55
N SER A 378 21.27 -4.48 -3.68
CA SER A 378 21.37 -5.47 -2.61
C SER A 378 22.66 -6.28 -2.83
N PRO A 379 23.12 -7.10 -1.87
CA PRO A 379 24.31 -7.92 -2.08
C PRO A 379 24.16 -8.80 -3.33
N ASN A 380 25.04 -8.60 -4.31
CA ASN A 380 25.10 -9.33 -5.58
C ASN A 380 23.86 -9.19 -6.49
N SER A 381 22.98 -8.21 -6.29
CA SER A 381 21.75 -8.05 -7.08
C SER A 381 21.24 -6.61 -7.08
N TRP A 382 20.50 -6.21 -8.10
CA TRP A 382 20.00 -4.84 -8.27
C TRP A 382 18.57 -4.81 -8.82
N ALA A 383 17.93 -3.66 -8.64
CA ALA A 383 16.60 -3.37 -9.15
C ALA A 383 16.54 -1.93 -9.66
N LEU A 384 15.74 -1.69 -10.70
CA LEU A 384 15.53 -0.40 -11.31
C LEU A 384 14.05 -0.20 -11.59
N ILE A 385 13.55 0.96 -11.23
CA ILE A 385 12.25 1.46 -11.66
C ILE A 385 12.45 2.81 -12.31
N GLN A 386 11.80 3.02 -13.44
CA GLN A 386 11.75 4.31 -14.13
C GLN A 386 10.33 4.53 -14.60
N GLY A 387 9.79 5.73 -14.40
CA GLY A 387 8.48 6.09 -14.91
C GLY A 387 8.44 7.54 -15.39
N ALA A 388 7.43 7.83 -16.20
CA ALA A 388 7.07 9.20 -16.50
C ALA A 388 5.57 9.33 -16.72
N ALA A 389 5.01 10.47 -16.32
CA ALA A 389 3.63 10.84 -16.59
C ALA A 389 3.56 12.23 -17.25
N TRP A 390 2.74 12.39 -18.29
CA TRP A 390 2.60 13.65 -19.00
C TRP A 390 1.19 13.85 -19.55
N ALA A 391 0.77 15.12 -19.61
CA ALA A 391 -0.46 15.52 -20.27
C ALA A 391 -0.16 15.90 -21.72
N GLN A 392 -0.63 15.10 -22.68
CA GLN A 392 -0.50 15.40 -24.10
C GLN A 392 -1.46 16.52 -24.52
N SER A 393 -2.66 16.55 -23.95
CA SER A 393 -3.68 17.59 -24.15
C SER A 393 -4.56 17.74 -22.92
N LYS A 394 -5.48 18.71 -22.91
CA LYS A 394 -6.48 18.86 -21.82
C LYS A 394 -7.39 17.63 -21.65
N ALA A 395 -7.45 16.75 -22.65
CA ALA A 395 -8.30 15.57 -22.65
C ALA A 395 -7.50 14.26 -22.52
N VAL A 396 -6.18 14.25 -22.76
CA VAL A 396 -5.39 13.02 -22.88
C VAL A 396 -4.16 13.10 -21.98
N ASP A 397 -4.11 12.18 -21.02
CA ASP A 397 -2.98 11.96 -20.11
C ASP A 397 -2.35 10.59 -20.43
N PHE A 398 -1.01 10.51 -20.37
CA PHE A 398 -0.25 9.28 -20.56
C PHE A 398 0.71 9.05 -19.41
N SER A 399 1.02 7.79 -19.17
CA SER A 399 2.08 7.38 -18.25
C SER A 399 2.75 6.11 -18.74
N TYR A 400 4.01 5.92 -18.36
CA TYR A 400 4.67 4.63 -18.49
C TYR A 400 5.49 4.34 -17.23
N LEU A 401 5.73 3.06 -16.98
CA LEU A 401 6.66 2.60 -15.96
C LEU A 401 7.39 1.36 -16.47
N PHE A 402 8.71 1.47 -16.56
CA PHE A 402 9.62 0.36 -16.78
C PHE A 402 10.17 -0.12 -15.44
N ARG A 403 10.26 -1.44 -15.27
CA ARG A 403 10.82 -2.06 -14.07
C ARG A 403 11.70 -3.24 -14.45
N TYR A 404 12.82 -3.36 -13.74
CA TYR A 404 13.72 -4.50 -13.78
C TYR A 404 14.09 -4.86 -12.34
N LEU A 405 13.72 -6.06 -11.91
CA LEU A 405 13.97 -6.62 -10.60
C LEU A 405 14.74 -7.93 -10.82
N SER A 406 16.03 -7.95 -10.47
CA SER A 406 16.82 -9.19 -10.61
C SER A 406 16.27 -10.31 -9.71
N SER A 407 16.52 -11.56 -10.09
CA SER A 407 15.99 -12.73 -9.37
C SER A 407 16.50 -12.87 -7.94
N GLY A 408 17.73 -12.43 -7.68
CA GLY A 408 18.31 -12.39 -6.34
C GLY A 408 18.12 -11.08 -5.58
N TYR A 409 17.43 -10.11 -6.17
CA TYR A 409 17.12 -8.87 -5.46
C TYR A 409 16.16 -9.16 -4.32
N PHE A 410 16.52 -8.72 -3.12
CA PHE A 410 15.69 -8.87 -1.94
C PHE A 410 15.79 -7.63 -1.05
N SER A 411 14.64 -7.17 -0.59
CA SER A 411 14.53 -6.16 0.47
C SER A 411 13.28 -6.46 1.31
N PRO A 412 13.40 -6.64 2.64
CA PRO A 412 12.33 -7.16 3.50
C PRO A 412 11.05 -6.32 3.55
N GLN A 413 11.16 -5.01 3.36
CA GLN A 413 10.05 -4.06 3.44
C GLN A 413 9.79 -3.35 2.10
N ALA A 414 10.35 -3.89 1.01
CA ALA A 414 10.09 -3.38 -0.32
C ALA A 414 8.69 -3.75 -0.76
N GLN A 415 8.04 -2.76 -1.34
CA GLN A 415 6.71 -2.90 -1.91
C GLN A 415 6.72 -1.92 -3.06
N ALA A 416 7.23 -2.34 -4.22
CA ALA A 416 7.34 -1.50 -5.40
C ALA A 416 6.20 -1.81 -6.37
N PHE A 417 6.13 -1.12 -7.51
CA PHE A 417 5.19 -1.50 -8.56
C PHE A 417 5.66 -2.81 -9.21
N SER A 418 4.92 -3.90 -9.03
CA SER A 418 5.24 -5.24 -9.57
C SER A 418 3.96 -6.05 -9.84
N GLU A 419 4.08 -7.14 -10.60
CA GLU A 419 3.08 -8.21 -10.67
C GLU A 419 3.16 -9.14 -9.45
N ASN A 420 4.38 -9.37 -8.95
CA ASN A 420 4.60 -10.19 -7.76
C ASN A 420 4.29 -9.44 -6.46
N SER A 421 3.86 -10.19 -5.44
CA SER A 421 3.73 -9.68 -4.07
C SER A 421 5.09 -9.31 -3.47
N GLU A 422 6.14 -10.05 -3.82
CA GLU A 422 7.53 -9.72 -3.46
C GLU A 422 8.23 -8.97 -4.59
N VAL A 423 9.03 -7.96 -4.22
CA VAL A 423 9.80 -7.16 -5.17
C VAL A 423 11.06 -7.94 -5.57
N GLY A 424 10.95 -8.73 -6.63
CA GLY A 424 12.06 -9.52 -7.16
C GLY A 424 11.66 -10.29 -8.42
N ASN A 425 12.67 -10.74 -9.16
CA ASN A 425 12.52 -11.65 -10.31
C ASN A 425 11.51 -11.19 -11.37
N GLU A 426 11.51 -9.93 -11.80
CA GLU A 426 10.51 -9.41 -12.73
C GLU A 426 11.07 -8.29 -13.63
N MET A 427 10.81 -8.37 -14.92
CA MET A 427 11.00 -7.27 -15.86
C MET A 427 9.64 -6.90 -16.46
N GLY A 428 9.28 -5.62 -16.50
CA GLY A 428 7.99 -5.23 -17.01
C GLY A 428 7.90 -3.82 -17.56
N LEU A 429 6.91 -3.61 -18.41
CA LEU A 429 6.57 -2.33 -19.00
C LEU A 429 5.06 -2.09 -18.84
N PHE A 430 4.73 -1.10 -18.03
CA PHE A 430 3.38 -0.58 -17.85
C PHE A 430 3.19 0.64 -18.73
N LEU A 431 2.06 0.70 -19.43
CA LEU A 431 1.60 1.82 -20.24
C LEU A 431 0.20 2.22 -19.79
N GLY A 432 0.05 3.43 -19.28
CA GLY A 432 -1.22 3.99 -18.82
C GLY A 432 -1.72 5.10 -19.74
N ASN A 433 -3.02 5.12 -20.00
CA ASN A 433 -3.71 6.20 -20.67
C ASN A 433 -4.97 6.61 -19.89
N GLN A 434 -5.24 7.91 -19.88
CA GLN A 434 -6.51 8.44 -19.41
C GLN A 434 -7.04 9.46 -20.41
N TYR A 435 -8.26 9.21 -20.89
CA TYR A 435 -8.95 10.06 -21.84
C TYR A 435 -10.23 10.64 -21.25
N ARG A 436 -10.38 11.97 -21.33
CA ARG A 436 -11.54 12.72 -20.83
C ARG A 436 -12.28 13.33 -22.01
N TRP A 437 -13.30 12.63 -22.53
CA TRP A 437 -14.18 13.18 -23.57
C TRP A 437 -14.91 14.44 -23.10
N SER A 438 -15.31 14.48 -21.82
CA SER A 438 -16.01 15.61 -21.22
C SER A 438 -15.72 15.66 -19.72
N LYS A 439 -16.17 16.71 -19.03
CA LYS A 439 -16.11 16.79 -17.55
C LYS A 439 -16.88 15.66 -16.84
N ARG A 440 -17.69 14.88 -17.58
CA ARG A 440 -18.54 13.81 -17.06
C ARG A 440 -18.08 12.42 -17.48
N SER A 441 -17.26 12.31 -18.52
CA SER A 441 -16.91 11.04 -19.14
C SER A 441 -15.41 10.85 -19.16
N ARG A 442 -14.95 9.75 -18.57
CA ARG A 442 -13.54 9.38 -18.49
C ARG A 442 -13.37 7.93 -18.90
N LEU A 443 -12.45 7.66 -19.82
CA LEU A 443 -11.89 6.33 -20.06
C LEU A 443 -10.51 6.28 -19.44
N SER A 444 -10.23 5.22 -18.70
CA SER A 444 -8.90 4.97 -18.14
C SER A 444 -8.50 3.56 -18.49
N SER A 445 -7.34 3.44 -19.12
CA SER A 445 -6.85 2.18 -19.64
C SER A 445 -5.39 1.99 -19.25
N TYR A 446 -4.99 0.74 -19.10
CA TYR A 446 -3.57 0.38 -19.04
C TYR A 446 -3.30 -0.93 -19.74
N LEU A 447 -2.05 -1.10 -20.12
CA LEU A 447 -1.47 -2.34 -20.62
C LEU A 447 -0.15 -2.56 -19.90
N ASP A 448 0.01 -3.72 -19.27
CA ASP A 448 1.22 -4.10 -18.57
C ASP A 448 1.74 -5.41 -19.13
N PHE A 449 2.99 -5.41 -19.58
CA PHE A 449 3.73 -6.60 -19.96
C PHE A 449 4.71 -6.95 -18.85
N PHE A 450 4.80 -8.22 -18.48
CA PHE A 450 5.73 -8.69 -17.46
C PHE A 450 6.36 -10.04 -17.86
N LEU A 451 7.63 -10.18 -17.53
CA LEU A 451 8.48 -11.36 -17.74
C LEU A 451 9.13 -11.70 -16.40
N PHE A 452 9.17 -12.97 -16.04
CA PHE A 452 9.89 -13.48 -14.88
C PHE A 452 11.13 -14.23 -15.35
N PRO A 453 12.34 -13.67 -15.18
CA PRO A 453 13.58 -14.28 -15.68
C PRO A 453 13.86 -15.68 -15.13
N ALA A 454 13.63 -15.90 -13.84
CA ALA A 454 13.85 -17.18 -13.16
C ALA A 454 12.53 -17.87 -12.77
N GLN A 455 12.61 -19.16 -12.43
CA GLN A 455 11.49 -19.97 -11.95
C GLN A 455 10.74 -19.35 -10.78
N LYS A 456 9.44 -19.66 -10.68
CA LYS A 456 8.57 -19.17 -9.61
C LYS A 456 7.84 -20.31 -8.93
N TYR A 457 7.26 -20.03 -7.78
CA TYR A 457 6.33 -20.96 -7.16
C TYR A 457 5.21 -21.32 -8.16
N LEU A 458 4.99 -22.62 -8.39
CA LEU A 458 4.06 -23.20 -9.37
C LEU A 458 4.41 -22.99 -10.85
N VAL A 459 5.60 -22.47 -11.16
CA VAL A 459 6.10 -22.32 -12.54
C VAL A 459 7.53 -22.86 -12.62
N SER A 460 7.67 -24.04 -13.21
CA SER A 460 8.91 -24.84 -13.23
C SER A 460 9.89 -24.42 -14.32
N GLN A 461 9.50 -23.51 -15.22
CA GLN A 461 10.35 -23.04 -16.31
C GLN A 461 10.75 -21.57 -16.11
N ASP A 462 11.94 -21.23 -16.58
CA ASP A 462 12.47 -19.87 -16.63
C ASP A 462 11.81 -19.06 -17.75
N HIS A 463 11.94 -17.73 -17.68
CA HIS A 463 11.46 -16.80 -18.72
C HIS A 463 9.95 -16.87 -19.01
N SER A 464 9.14 -17.19 -18.00
CA SER A 464 7.68 -17.12 -18.11
C SER A 464 7.23 -15.67 -18.26
N TRP A 465 6.23 -15.42 -19.12
CA TRP A 465 5.71 -14.07 -19.35
C TRP A 465 4.19 -14.01 -19.42
N GLY A 466 3.69 -12.80 -19.27
CA GLY A 466 2.29 -12.50 -19.36
C GLY A 466 2.04 -11.03 -19.62
N TRP A 467 0.77 -10.71 -19.71
CA TRP A 467 0.32 -9.36 -19.85
C TRP A 467 -1.05 -9.16 -19.23
N GLU A 468 -1.34 -7.92 -18.90
CA GLU A 468 -2.60 -7.51 -18.32
C GLU A 468 -3.06 -6.21 -18.97
N MET A 469 -4.32 -6.19 -19.41
CA MET A 469 -4.97 -5.00 -19.92
C MET A 469 -6.21 -4.70 -19.11
N LEU A 470 -6.43 -3.43 -18.81
CA LEU A 470 -7.68 -2.96 -18.20
C LEU A 470 -8.17 -1.74 -18.96
N SER A 471 -9.48 -1.63 -19.12
CA SER A 471 -10.15 -0.43 -19.60
C SER A 471 -11.41 -0.17 -18.79
N ARG A 472 -11.52 1.04 -18.25
CA ARG A 472 -12.63 1.47 -17.43
C ARG A 472 -13.24 2.74 -17.98
N TYR A 473 -14.49 2.66 -18.39
CA TYR A 473 -15.31 3.82 -18.71
C TYR A 473 -16.05 4.27 -17.46
N GLN A 474 -16.02 5.57 -17.19
CA GLN A 474 -16.72 6.21 -16.07
C GLN A 474 -17.57 7.35 -16.60
N PHE A 475 -18.82 7.40 -16.15
CA PHE A 475 -19.74 8.49 -16.40
C PHE A 475 -20.32 9.00 -15.09
N GLU A 476 -20.08 10.28 -14.79
CA GLU A 476 -20.61 10.93 -13.61
C GLU A 476 -21.47 12.14 -13.99
N ARG A 477 -22.74 12.10 -13.59
CA ARG A 477 -23.61 13.28 -13.59
C ARG A 477 -23.94 13.65 -12.15
N ARG A 478 -23.35 14.77 -11.73
CA ARG A 478 -23.46 15.37 -10.41
C ARG A 478 -24.84 15.19 -9.79
N ASN A 479 -24.85 14.64 -8.57
CA ASN A 479 -26.01 14.45 -7.71
C ASN A 479 -27.18 13.66 -8.36
N LYS A 480 -26.93 12.93 -9.45
CA LYS A 480 -27.96 12.13 -10.14
C LYS A 480 -27.53 10.69 -10.31
N TYR A 481 -26.44 10.44 -11.04
CA TYR A 481 -25.97 9.08 -11.28
C TYR A 481 -24.45 9.04 -11.50
N ASN A 482 -23.84 7.98 -10.99
CA ASN A 482 -22.46 7.59 -11.22
C ASN A 482 -22.47 6.17 -11.79
N PHE A 483 -21.71 5.95 -12.84
CA PHE A 483 -21.69 4.69 -13.56
C PHE A 483 -20.27 4.36 -14.01
N PHE A 484 -19.88 3.09 -13.88
CA PHE A 484 -18.70 2.60 -14.57
C PHE A 484 -18.93 1.24 -15.21
N ILE A 485 -18.23 1.01 -16.32
CA ILE A 485 -17.98 -0.32 -16.88
C ILE A 485 -16.47 -0.52 -16.91
N GLN A 486 -16.03 -1.70 -16.48
CA GLN A 486 -14.64 -2.12 -16.50
C GLN A 486 -14.52 -3.48 -17.16
N LEU A 487 -13.54 -3.59 -18.06
CA LEU A 487 -13.08 -4.85 -18.61
C LEU A 487 -11.60 -5.01 -18.27
N LYS A 488 -11.24 -6.17 -17.72
CA LYS A 488 -9.87 -6.55 -17.43
C LYS A 488 -9.58 -7.89 -18.10
N TRP A 489 -8.43 -7.99 -18.75
CA TRP A 489 -7.94 -9.20 -19.40
C TRP A 489 -6.52 -9.47 -18.94
N THR A 490 -6.32 -10.61 -18.30
CA THR A 490 -5.01 -11.10 -17.88
C THR A 490 -4.66 -12.36 -18.67
N SER A 491 -3.50 -12.40 -19.28
CA SER A 491 -2.95 -13.58 -19.96
C SER A 491 -1.61 -13.93 -19.36
N LYS A 492 -1.46 -15.16 -18.86
CA LYS A 492 -0.24 -15.63 -18.20
C LYS A 492 0.12 -17.03 -18.67
N GLN A 493 1.41 -17.32 -18.69
CA GLN A 493 1.93 -18.67 -18.78
C GLN A 493 1.95 -19.31 -17.39
N GLU A 494 1.39 -20.51 -17.29
CA GLU A 494 1.40 -21.35 -16.09
C GLU A 494 1.82 -22.76 -16.52
N ASP A 495 2.31 -23.56 -15.57
CA ASP A 495 2.60 -24.96 -15.83
C ASP A 495 1.30 -25.73 -16.09
N ALA A 496 1.34 -26.67 -17.04
CA ALA A 496 0.26 -27.63 -17.19
C ALA A 496 0.06 -28.44 -15.88
N PRO A 497 -1.16 -28.94 -15.59
CA PRO A 497 -1.37 -29.84 -14.48
C PRO A 497 -0.43 -31.04 -14.60
N LYS A 498 0.19 -31.39 -13.48
CA LYS A 498 1.09 -32.55 -13.41
C LYS A 498 0.35 -33.78 -13.98
N PRO A 499 1.01 -34.58 -14.84
CA PRO A 499 2.46 -34.72 -14.98
C PRO A 499 3.13 -33.88 -16.10
N TYR A 500 2.38 -33.07 -16.86
CA TYR A 500 2.94 -32.33 -18.00
C TYR A 500 3.76 -31.12 -17.53
N GLN A 501 4.94 -30.91 -18.12
CA GLN A 501 5.83 -29.77 -17.82
C GLN A 501 5.69 -28.63 -18.83
N ASP A 502 4.80 -28.75 -19.81
CA ASP A 502 4.63 -27.74 -20.86
C ASP A 502 3.95 -26.48 -20.31
N PHE A 503 4.31 -25.33 -20.88
CA PHE A 503 3.59 -24.09 -20.62
C PHE A 503 2.20 -24.13 -21.25
N ILE A 504 1.18 -23.92 -20.42
CA ILE A 504 -0.15 -23.57 -20.88
C ILE A 504 -0.37 -22.07 -20.73
N ARG A 505 -1.21 -21.50 -21.59
CA ARG A 505 -1.62 -20.11 -21.49
C ARG A 505 -3.01 -20.03 -20.89
N LYS A 506 -3.10 -19.36 -19.75
CA LYS A 506 -4.36 -19.06 -19.08
C LYS A 506 -4.80 -17.64 -19.44
N HIS A 507 -6.05 -17.51 -19.84
CA HIS A 507 -6.69 -16.22 -20.06
C HIS A 507 -7.79 -16.03 -19.03
N GLN A 508 -7.76 -14.90 -18.34
CA GLN A 508 -8.77 -14.50 -17.38
C GLN A 508 -9.38 -13.18 -17.82
N TRP A 509 -10.69 -13.17 -18.00
CA TRP A 509 -11.48 -12.00 -18.34
C TRP A 509 -12.32 -11.63 -17.13
N GLN A 510 -12.27 -10.38 -16.70
CA GLN A 510 -13.10 -9.87 -15.63
C GLN A 510 -13.92 -8.69 -16.15
N PHE A 511 -15.22 -8.80 -15.99
CA PHE A 511 -16.18 -7.75 -16.26
C PHE A 511 -16.69 -7.18 -14.95
N SER A 512 -16.79 -5.87 -14.85
CA SER A 512 -17.42 -5.20 -13.71
C SER A 512 -18.22 -3.99 -14.15
N GLY A 513 -19.51 -3.98 -13.85
CA GLY A 513 -20.40 -2.85 -14.05
C GLY A 513 -20.92 -2.36 -12.72
N ASP A 514 -21.02 -1.04 -12.55
CA ASP A 514 -21.56 -0.42 -11.34
C ASP A 514 -22.41 0.76 -11.71
N PHE A 515 -23.56 0.85 -11.05
CA PHE A 515 -24.52 1.91 -11.24
C PHE A 515 -25.01 2.40 -9.89
N LYS A 516 -24.71 3.65 -9.59
CA LYS A 516 -25.22 4.38 -8.44
C LYS A 516 -26.14 5.49 -8.90
N LYS A 517 -27.36 5.54 -8.38
CA LYS A 517 -28.35 6.59 -8.67
C LYS A 517 -28.89 7.18 -7.38
N ILE A 518 -28.85 8.51 -7.26
CA ILE A 518 -29.49 9.21 -6.15
C ILE A 518 -30.96 9.39 -6.52
N ILE A 519 -31.84 8.65 -5.86
CA ILE A 519 -33.30 8.73 -6.08
C ILE A 519 -33.87 9.92 -5.32
N HIS A 520 -33.41 10.14 -4.08
CA HIS A 520 -33.79 11.25 -3.24
C HIS A 520 -32.61 11.70 -2.37
N LYS A 521 -32.67 12.88 -1.72
CA LYS A 521 -31.57 13.37 -0.83
C LYS A 521 -31.19 12.41 0.29
N LYS A 522 -32.06 11.46 0.62
CA LYS A 522 -31.90 10.45 1.69
C LYS A 522 -31.81 9.01 1.18
N TRP A 523 -31.97 8.78 -0.13
CA TRP A 523 -32.04 7.44 -0.72
C TRP A 523 -31.19 7.38 -1.98
N ASP A 524 -30.17 6.53 -1.96
CA ASP A 524 -29.43 6.12 -3.13
C ASP A 524 -29.69 4.64 -3.46
N TRP A 525 -29.69 4.33 -4.75
CA TRP A 525 -29.69 2.99 -5.28
C TRP A 525 -28.28 2.68 -5.74
N HIS A 526 -27.76 1.52 -5.37
CA HIS A 526 -26.48 1.02 -5.84
C HIS A 526 -26.65 -0.42 -6.36
N SER A 527 -26.22 -0.65 -7.59
CA SER A 527 -26.13 -1.98 -8.20
C SER A 527 -24.71 -2.20 -8.72
N ARG A 528 -24.17 -3.40 -8.50
CA ARG A 528 -22.89 -3.82 -9.03
C ARG A 528 -23.00 -5.23 -9.58
N ILE A 529 -22.47 -5.44 -10.77
CA ILE A 529 -22.40 -6.74 -11.45
C ILE A 529 -20.93 -7.03 -11.70
N MET A 530 -20.48 -8.23 -11.35
CA MET A 530 -19.12 -8.70 -11.59
C MET A 530 -19.20 -10.10 -12.18
N ALA A 531 -18.42 -10.37 -13.22
CA ALA A 531 -18.33 -11.68 -13.85
C ALA A 531 -16.88 -11.96 -14.18
N THR A 532 -16.43 -13.21 -14.00
CA THR A 532 -15.08 -13.65 -14.34
C THR A 532 -15.19 -14.85 -15.27
N TYR A 533 -14.41 -14.88 -16.34
CA TYR A 533 -14.32 -16.01 -17.23
C TYR A 533 -12.86 -16.44 -17.34
N VAL A 534 -12.57 -17.69 -16.99
CA VAL A 534 -11.24 -18.27 -17.06
C VAL A 534 -11.21 -19.31 -18.17
N LEU A 535 -10.32 -19.10 -19.14
CA LEU A 535 -10.03 -20.06 -20.19
C LEU A 535 -8.62 -20.62 -19.95
N SER A 536 -8.56 -21.91 -19.63
CA SER A 536 -7.32 -22.68 -19.52
C SER A 536 -7.44 -23.97 -20.32
N PRO A 537 -6.39 -24.40 -21.05
CA PRO A 537 -6.35 -25.72 -21.72
C PRO A 537 -6.57 -26.89 -20.75
N ALA A 538 -6.25 -26.68 -19.47
CA ALA A 538 -6.32 -27.68 -18.40
C ALA A 538 -7.66 -27.71 -17.64
N GLN A 539 -8.46 -26.65 -17.70
CA GLN A 539 -9.71 -26.52 -16.95
C GLN A 539 -10.66 -25.57 -17.70
N LYS A 540 -11.78 -26.11 -18.17
CA LYS A 540 -12.93 -25.31 -18.65
C LYS A 540 -13.94 -25.17 -17.51
N ASP A 541 -13.59 -24.40 -16.49
CA ASP A 541 -14.53 -24.10 -15.40
C ASP A 541 -15.15 -22.72 -15.65
N TRP A 542 -16.47 -22.70 -15.81
CA TRP A 542 -17.29 -21.49 -15.73
C TRP A 542 -17.52 -21.20 -14.24
N GLY A 543 -17.10 -20.02 -13.78
CA GLY A 543 -17.35 -19.50 -12.43
C GLY A 543 -18.15 -18.22 -12.49
#